data_AF-A0A1B6EZK4-F1
#
_entry.id   AF-A0A1B6EZK4-F1
#
_cell.length_a   1.000
_cell.length_b   1.000
_cell.length_c   1.000
_cell.angle_alpha   90.00
_cell.angle_beta   90.00
_cell.angle_gamma   90.00
#
_symmetry.space_group_name_H-M   'P 1'
#
loop_
_entity.id
_entity.type
_entity.pdbx_description
1 polymer ?
#
loop_
_entity_poly.entity_id
_entity_poly.type
_entity_poly.pdbx_seq_one_letter_code
_entity_poly.pdbx_strand_id
1 'polypeptide(L)'
;MFFPTELDHQYRCPSTGTVVACGKRIVIVPVPITVRTQTLEIAATSTGASHVQITGVYQYPTQAGGMCGSLLLGDNLNAPILGMHIAGFEELDRGFAEPLVRETFLPLFNGLITDIPEPNYLPVSESRIDLDGTIFPVGSVGKAMAHFSPKITAIQQSSIYGYVEPTTAPAPLDPKDPRLPPNSSPLFKGCEKHGIVTKNFHPLVLERTRERLRVHLFSKCKPLRSVPRLKLTE
;
A
#
# COMPACT_ATOMS: atom_id res chain seq x y z
N MET A 1 -1.61 3.42 9.64
CA MET A 1 -0.86 3.32 10.91
C MET A 1 -1.15 1.96 11.52
N PHE A 2 -0.13 1.14 11.72
CA PHE A 2 -0.26 -0.31 11.93
C PHE A 2 -0.40 -0.76 13.40
N PHE A 3 -0.19 0.16 14.35
CA PHE A 3 -0.29 -0.09 15.80
C PHE A 3 -1.70 0.23 16.35
N PRO A 4 -2.26 -0.60 17.25
CA PRO A 4 -3.51 -0.33 17.96
C PRO A 4 -3.40 0.91 18.86
N THR A 5 -4.53 1.55 19.15
CA THR A 5 -4.61 2.59 20.20
C THR A 5 -4.63 1.96 21.59
N GLU A 6 -4.37 2.75 22.63
CA GLU A 6 -4.55 2.29 24.03
C GLU A 6 -5.95 1.70 24.27
N LEU A 7 -7.00 2.33 23.72
CA LEU A 7 -8.37 1.83 23.79
C LEU A 7 -8.55 0.49 23.07
N ASP A 8 -7.88 0.29 21.93
CA ASP A 8 -7.95 -1.00 21.23
C ASP A 8 -7.33 -2.13 22.09
N HIS A 9 -6.25 -1.86 22.84
CA HIS A 9 -5.66 -2.83 23.77
C HIS A 9 -6.58 -3.16 24.97
N GLN A 10 -7.51 -2.28 25.31
CA GLN A 10 -8.48 -2.53 26.39
C GLN A 10 -9.73 -3.27 25.89
N TYR A 11 -10.23 -2.91 24.70
CA TYR A 11 -11.56 -3.34 24.23
C TYR A 11 -11.53 -4.31 23.06
N ARG A 12 -10.40 -4.48 22.37
CA ARG A 12 -10.28 -5.29 21.14
C ARG A 12 -9.13 -6.27 21.22
N CYS A 13 -9.09 -7.05 22.30
CA CYS A 13 -8.10 -8.09 22.51
C CYS A 13 -8.43 -9.34 21.67
N PRO A 14 -7.67 -9.65 20.62
CA PRO A 14 -7.91 -10.86 19.85
C PRO A 14 -7.47 -12.08 20.66
N SER A 15 -8.16 -13.20 20.48
CA SER A 15 -7.82 -14.48 21.11
C SER A 15 -6.80 -15.29 20.31
N THR A 16 -6.49 -14.87 19.09
CA THR A 16 -5.52 -15.51 18.19
C THR A 16 -4.67 -14.47 17.48
N GLY A 17 -3.49 -14.89 17.07
CA GLY A 17 -2.60 -14.09 16.27
C GLY A 17 -1.38 -14.87 15.81
N THR A 18 -0.34 -14.16 15.44
CA THR A 18 0.87 -14.72 14.84
C THR A 18 2.10 -14.05 15.42
N VAL A 19 3.07 -14.85 15.88
CA VAL A 19 4.40 -14.36 16.24
C VAL A 19 5.29 -14.40 14.99
N VAL A 20 5.89 -13.26 14.67
CA VAL A 20 6.86 -13.12 13.57
C VAL A 20 8.23 -12.86 14.18
N ALA A 21 9.08 -13.89 14.18
CA ALA A 21 10.43 -13.79 14.68
C ALA A 21 11.39 -13.41 13.55
N CYS A 22 12.05 -12.25 13.71
CA CYS A 22 12.98 -11.69 12.74
C CYS A 22 14.43 -11.94 13.18
N GLY A 23 14.87 -13.20 13.12
CA GLY A 23 16.26 -13.60 13.34
C GLY A 23 17.03 -13.82 12.03
N LYS A 24 17.97 -14.78 12.01
CA LYS A 24 18.67 -15.22 10.78
C LYS A 24 17.72 -15.80 9.72
N ARG A 25 16.54 -16.24 10.12
CA ARG A 25 15.42 -16.67 9.28
C ARG A 25 14.14 -16.08 9.86
N ILE A 26 13.20 -15.74 8.99
CA ILE A 26 11.86 -15.32 9.40
C ILE A 26 11.08 -16.58 9.77
N VAL A 27 10.59 -16.64 11.00
CA VAL A 27 9.73 -17.72 11.50
C VAL A 27 8.37 -17.12 11.85
N ILE A 28 7.31 -17.77 11.36
CA ILE A 28 5.92 -17.31 11.50
C ILE A 28 5.16 -18.41 12.22
N VAL A 29 4.67 -18.11 13.43
CA VAL A 29 4.00 -19.08 14.30
C VAL A 29 2.61 -18.56 14.67
N PRO A 30 1.52 -19.22 14.23
CA PRO A 30 0.18 -18.93 14.73
C PRO A 30 0.08 -19.30 16.21
N VAL A 31 -0.48 -18.40 17.02
CA VAL A 31 -0.57 -18.57 18.47
C VAL A 31 -1.94 -18.15 19.01
N PRO A 32 -2.47 -18.85 20.04
CA PRO A 32 -3.51 -18.27 20.88
C PRO A 32 -2.91 -17.13 21.72
N ILE A 33 -3.67 -16.05 21.87
CA ILE A 33 -3.27 -14.85 22.60
C ILE A 33 -4.18 -14.69 23.83
N THR A 34 -3.56 -14.34 24.95
CA THR A 34 -4.25 -13.95 26.18
C THR A 34 -3.66 -12.65 26.71
N VAL A 35 -4.48 -11.80 27.31
CA VAL A 35 -4.01 -10.57 27.97
C VAL A 35 -3.86 -10.84 29.45
N ARG A 36 -2.69 -10.52 29.99
CA ARG A 36 -2.38 -10.65 31.41
C ARG A 36 -2.24 -9.26 32.01
N THR A 37 -3.16 -8.92 32.89
CA THR A 37 -3.19 -7.62 33.58
C THR A 37 -2.26 -7.55 34.79
N GLN A 38 -1.65 -8.67 35.17
CA GLN A 38 -0.66 -8.71 36.24
C GLN A 38 0.66 -8.10 35.80
N THR A 39 1.38 -7.50 36.74
CA THR A 39 2.73 -7.00 36.54
C THR A 39 3.71 -8.16 36.39
N LEU A 40 4.47 -8.16 35.30
CA LEU A 40 5.63 -9.02 35.11
C LEU A 40 6.90 -8.26 35.47
N GLU A 41 7.76 -8.94 36.22
CA GLU A 41 9.10 -8.47 36.51
C GLU A 41 10.08 -9.16 35.55
N ILE A 42 10.77 -8.36 34.74
CA ILE A 42 11.72 -8.85 33.74
C ILE A 42 13.12 -8.49 34.21
N ALA A 43 13.93 -9.53 34.44
CA ALA A 43 15.33 -9.39 34.82
C ALA A 43 16.21 -9.14 33.58
N ALA A 44 17.28 -8.35 33.76
CA ALA A 44 18.27 -8.10 32.71
C ALA A 44 19.08 -9.38 32.40
N THR A 45 19.38 -9.61 31.11
CA THR A 45 20.04 -10.85 30.63
C THR A 45 21.53 -10.92 30.93
N SER A 46 22.18 -9.81 31.27
CA SER A 46 23.59 -9.79 31.68
C SER A 46 23.99 -8.42 32.22
N THR A 47 24.50 -8.39 33.46
CA THR A 47 25.28 -7.29 34.10
C THR A 47 24.59 -6.07 34.72
N GLY A 48 23.26 -6.02 34.85
CA GLY A 48 22.58 -4.91 35.54
C GLY A 48 21.57 -5.35 36.59
N ALA A 49 21.59 -4.76 37.79
CA ALA A 49 20.61 -4.95 38.86
C ALA A 49 19.29 -4.18 38.62
N SER A 50 18.91 -4.00 37.36
CA SER A 50 17.72 -3.26 36.96
C SER A 50 16.64 -4.24 36.49
N HIS A 51 15.61 -4.39 37.29
CA HIS A 51 14.38 -5.08 36.91
C HIS A 51 13.42 -4.08 36.27
N VAL A 52 12.74 -4.47 35.21
CA VAL A 52 11.66 -3.67 34.62
C VAL A 52 10.33 -4.35 34.95
N GLN A 53 9.42 -3.57 35.53
CA GLN A 53 8.06 -4.01 35.81
C GLN A 53 7.16 -3.55 34.68
N ILE A 54 6.53 -4.50 33.99
CA ILE A 54 5.62 -4.23 32.87
C ILE A 54 4.25 -4.79 33.22
N THR A 55 3.21 -3.98 33.07
CA THR A 55 1.83 -4.34 33.40
C THR A 55 1.01 -4.39 32.12
N GLY A 56 0.11 -5.38 32.00
CA GLY A 56 -0.79 -5.48 30.84
C GLY A 56 -0.09 -6.06 29.61
N VAL A 57 0.49 -7.26 29.73
CA VAL A 57 1.21 -7.93 28.63
C VAL A 57 0.34 -8.91 27.86
N TYR A 58 0.75 -9.21 26.63
CA TYR A 58 0.22 -10.36 25.89
C TYR A 58 1.01 -11.62 26.22
N GLN A 59 0.30 -12.74 26.40
CA GLN A 59 0.86 -14.06 26.69
C GLN A 59 0.44 -15.06 25.61
N TYR A 60 1.40 -15.89 25.15
CA TYR A 60 1.21 -16.91 24.13
C TYR A 60 2.21 -18.08 24.30
N PRO A 61 1.93 -19.29 23.76
CA PRO A 61 2.78 -20.48 23.91
C PRO A 61 3.95 -20.49 22.91
N THR A 62 4.82 -19.48 22.97
CA THR A 62 6.03 -19.45 22.13
C THR A 62 7.14 -18.72 22.86
N GLN A 63 8.21 -19.42 23.18
CA GLN A 63 9.40 -18.88 23.83
C GLN A 63 10.65 -19.60 23.31
N ALA A 64 11.75 -18.85 23.13
CA ALA A 64 13.07 -19.39 22.85
C ALA A 64 14.12 -18.29 23.06
N GLY A 65 15.37 -18.69 23.30
CA GLY A 65 16.50 -17.76 23.32
C GLY A 65 16.62 -17.00 21.99
N GLY A 66 16.74 -15.67 22.06
CA GLY A 66 16.87 -14.81 20.87
C GLY A 66 15.55 -14.37 20.23
N MET A 67 14.41 -14.62 20.86
CA MET A 67 13.09 -14.17 20.38
C MET A 67 12.76 -12.71 20.73
N CYS A 68 13.52 -12.06 21.62
CA CYS A 68 13.30 -10.66 21.97
C CYS A 68 13.32 -9.77 20.72
N GLY A 69 12.35 -8.87 20.60
CA GLY A 69 12.14 -8.06 19.39
C GLY A 69 11.21 -8.68 18.34
N SER A 70 10.80 -9.94 18.48
CA SER A 70 9.80 -10.56 17.60
C SER A 70 8.46 -9.83 17.70
N LEU A 71 7.71 -9.74 16.60
CA LEU A 71 6.42 -9.04 16.58
C LEU A 71 5.27 -10.00 16.86
N LEU A 72 4.31 -9.55 17.67
CA LEU A 72 3.02 -10.21 17.84
C LEU A 72 1.98 -9.50 16.98
N LEU A 73 1.39 -10.23 16.03
CA LEU A 73 0.33 -9.75 15.15
C LEU A 73 -1.02 -10.32 15.58
N GLY A 74 -2.04 -9.50 15.73
CA GLY A 74 -3.41 -9.92 16.05
C GLY A 74 -4.23 -10.19 14.80
N ASP A 75 -4.99 -11.29 14.79
CA ASP A 75 -5.84 -11.63 13.66
C ASP A 75 -7.07 -10.70 13.58
N ASN A 76 -7.54 -10.44 12.35
CA ASN A 76 -8.77 -9.69 12.07
C ASN A 76 -8.81 -8.24 12.60
N LEU A 77 -7.65 -7.63 12.90
CA LEU A 77 -7.54 -6.24 13.34
C LEU A 77 -7.09 -5.30 12.20
N ASN A 78 -7.60 -4.07 12.20
CA ASN A 78 -7.15 -3.03 11.25
C ASN A 78 -5.74 -2.50 11.56
N ALA A 79 -5.31 -2.66 12.81
CA ALA A 79 -3.98 -2.31 13.29
C ALA A 79 -3.40 -3.57 13.96
N PRO A 80 -2.80 -4.48 13.19
CA PRO A 80 -2.53 -5.83 13.66
C PRO A 80 -1.29 -5.93 14.54
N ILE A 81 -0.39 -4.94 14.56
CA ILE A 81 0.87 -5.05 15.33
C ILE A 81 0.59 -4.78 16.81
N LEU A 82 0.28 -5.84 17.57
CA LEU A 82 -0.16 -5.75 18.96
C LEU A 82 0.99 -5.44 19.91
N GLY A 83 2.16 -6.04 19.69
CA GLY A 83 3.21 -6.02 20.68
C GLY A 83 4.54 -6.54 20.20
N MET A 84 5.56 -6.37 21.03
CA MET A 84 6.91 -6.88 20.79
C MET A 84 7.27 -7.88 21.88
N HIS A 85 7.80 -9.05 21.51
CA HIS A 85 8.27 -10.07 22.43
C HIS A 85 9.42 -9.52 23.29
N ILE A 86 9.30 -9.65 24.60
CA ILE A 86 10.23 -9.10 25.58
C ILE A 86 10.83 -10.15 26.51
N ALA A 87 10.10 -11.25 26.76
CA ALA A 87 10.50 -12.27 27.71
C ALA A 87 9.81 -13.61 27.44
N GLY A 88 10.44 -14.68 27.90
CA GLY A 88 9.87 -16.02 27.95
C GLY A 88 10.13 -16.67 29.31
N PHE A 89 9.19 -17.49 29.76
CA PHE A 89 9.32 -18.33 30.95
C PHE A 89 9.32 -19.78 30.51
N GLU A 90 10.48 -20.43 30.57
CA GLU A 90 10.66 -21.83 30.17
C GLU A 90 9.79 -22.77 31.01
N GLU A 91 9.70 -22.53 32.33
CA GLU A 91 8.89 -23.32 33.27
C GLU A 91 7.40 -23.35 32.93
N LEU A 92 6.89 -22.28 32.30
CA LEU A 92 5.48 -22.15 31.91
C LEU A 92 5.26 -22.44 30.43
N ASP A 93 6.33 -22.60 29.65
CA ASP A 93 6.33 -22.62 28.19
C ASP A 93 5.54 -21.44 27.58
N ARG A 94 5.76 -20.24 28.12
CA ARG A 94 5.05 -19.00 27.71
C ARG A 94 6.01 -17.89 27.32
N GLY A 95 5.68 -17.23 26.22
CA GLY A 95 6.26 -15.95 25.81
C GLY A 95 5.35 -14.78 26.17
N PHE A 96 5.97 -13.63 26.35
CA PHE A 96 5.32 -12.38 26.72
C PHE A 96 5.71 -11.27 25.76
N ALA A 97 4.71 -10.48 25.33
CA ALA A 97 4.93 -9.28 24.54
C ALA A 97 4.40 -8.03 25.24
N GLU A 98 5.19 -6.96 25.18
CA GLU A 98 4.78 -5.62 25.59
C GLU A 98 3.84 -5.04 24.53
N PRO A 99 2.69 -4.44 24.91
CA PRO A 99 1.81 -3.77 23.96
C PRO A 99 2.50 -2.58 23.27
N LEU A 100 2.40 -2.52 21.94
CA LEU A 100 2.86 -1.36 21.17
C LEU A 100 1.69 -0.41 20.92
N VAL A 101 1.65 0.66 21.71
CA VAL A 101 0.56 1.64 21.72
C VAL A 101 0.82 2.74 20.69
N ARG A 102 -0.10 2.97 19.77
CA ARG A 102 0.01 3.98 18.70
C ARG A 102 0.46 5.35 19.19
N GLU A 103 -0.12 5.80 20.29
CA GLU A 103 0.09 7.12 20.87
C GLU A 103 1.56 7.37 21.21
N THR A 104 2.34 6.34 21.56
CA THR A 104 3.78 6.46 21.88
C THR A 104 4.62 6.77 20.64
N PHE A 105 4.12 6.43 19.45
CA PHE A 105 4.81 6.68 18.18
C PHE A 105 4.34 7.98 17.50
N LEU A 106 3.22 8.60 17.92
CA LEU A 106 2.72 9.84 17.33
C LEU A 106 3.78 10.96 17.27
N PRO A 107 4.63 11.17 18.31
CA PRO A 107 5.70 12.16 18.22
C PRO A 107 6.72 11.88 17.12
N LEU A 108 6.97 10.61 16.78
CA LEU A 108 7.86 10.22 15.67
C LEU A 108 7.25 10.55 14.30
N PHE A 109 5.93 10.66 14.23
CA PHE A 109 5.18 10.97 13.00
C PHE A 109 4.72 12.42 12.92
N ASN A 110 5.01 13.25 13.94
CA ASN A 110 4.68 14.68 13.95
C ASN A 110 5.58 15.54 13.03
N GLY A 111 6.57 14.92 12.38
CA GLY A 111 7.16 15.41 11.14
C GLY A 111 6.65 14.54 10.00
N LEU A 112 6.05 15.17 8.99
CA LEU A 112 5.58 14.57 7.72
C LEU A 112 6.21 13.20 7.41
N ILE A 113 5.40 12.13 7.37
CA ILE A 113 5.75 10.97 6.55
C ILE A 113 5.62 11.43 5.09
N THR A 114 6.64 12.09 4.57
CA THR A 114 6.76 12.51 3.16
C THR A 114 7.48 11.50 2.30
N ASP A 115 8.03 10.42 2.88
CA ASP A 115 8.75 9.41 2.12
C ASP A 115 7.75 8.48 1.40
N ILE A 116 6.99 9.05 0.46
CA ILE A 116 6.81 8.37 -0.81
C ILE A 116 8.24 8.26 -1.35
N PRO A 117 8.84 7.06 -1.43
CA PRO A 117 10.15 6.95 -2.04
C PRO A 117 10.03 7.51 -3.44
N GLU A 118 10.59 8.69 -3.67
CA GLU A 118 10.62 9.28 -4.99
C GLU A 118 11.39 8.29 -5.87
N PRO A 119 10.79 7.86 -7.00
CA PRO A 119 11.50 6.96 -7.89
C PRO A 119 12.83 7.61 -8.26
N ASN A 120 13.92 6.86 -8.17
CA ASN A 120 15.23 7.37 -8.55
C ASN A 120 15.27 7.54 -10.08
N TYR A 121 14.85 8.71 -10.55
CA TYR A 121 14.85 9.06 -11.95
C TYR A 121 16.25 9.46 -12.41
N LEU A 122 16.58 9.11 -13.64
CA LEU A 122 17.71 9.70 -14.34
C LEU A 122 17.39 11.16 -14.71
N PRO A 123 18.40 12.02 -14.91
CA PRO A 123 18.20 13.39 -15.38
C PRO A 123 17.29 13.48 -16.61
N VAL A 124 16.46 14.52 -16.69
CA VAL A 124 15.58 14.77 -17.85
C VAL A 124 16.35 14.84 -19.16
N SER A 125 17.59 15.32 -19.14
CA SER A 125 18.49 15.37 -20.30
C SER A 125 18.79 13.99 -20.92
N GLU A 126 18.58 12.90 -20.17
CA GLU A 126 18.70 11.53 -20.67
C GLU A 126 17.40 10.97 -21.26
N SER A 127 16.33 11.78 -21.29
CA SER A 127 15.09 11.40 -21.95
C SER A 127 15.31 11.24 -23.45
N ARG A 128 14.75 10.18 -24.02
CA ARG A 128 14.70 9.95 -25.48
C ARG A 128 13.49 10.58 -26.14
N ILE A 129 12.60 11.13 -25.32
CA ILE A 129 11.30 11.67 -25.73
C ILE A 129 11.21 13.08 -25.17
N ASP A 130 10.96 14.04 -26.05
CA ASP A 130 10.72 15.43 -25.70
C ASP A 130 9.34 15.81 -26.23
N LEU A 131 8.35 15.93 -25.34
CA LEU A 131 6.94 16.10 -25.73
C LEU A 131 6.60 17.59 -25.83
N ASP A 132 5.92 17.98 -26.91
CA ASP A 132 5.38 19.34 -27.01
C ASP A 132 4.14 19.51 -26.12
N GLY A 133 4.00 20.69 -25.51
CA GLY A 133 2.81 21.09 -24.74
C GLY A 133 3.12 21.57 -23.31
N THR A 134 2.09 21.72 -22.49
CA THR A 134 2.25 22.09 -21.07
C THR A 134 2.54 20.85 -20.22
N ILE A 135 3.69 20.22 -20.48
CA ILE A 135 4.16 19.01 -19.81
C ILE A 135 5.48 19.33 -19.11
N PHE A 136 5.57 19.04 -17.82
CA PHE A 136 6.78 19.25 -17.02
C PHE A 136 7.43 17.90 -16.72
N PRO A 137 8.51 17.52 -17.43
CA PRO A 137 9.18 16.25 -17.19
C PRO A 137 9.86 16.25 -15.82
N VAL A 138 9.60 15.22 -15.02
CA VAL A 138 10.19 15.06 -13.67
C VAL A 138 11.54 14.34 -13.74
N GLY A 139 11.73 13.47 -14.74
CA GLY A 139 12.95 12.70 -14.94
C GLY A 139 12.79 11.63 -16.02
N SER A 140 13.84 10.84 -16.24
CA SER A 140 13.84 9.71 -17.19
C SER A 140 13.99 8.37 -16.46
N VAL A 141 13.52 7.29 -17.08
CA VAL A 141 13.72 5.93 -16.55
C VAL A 141 14.83 5.22 -17.31
N GLY A 142 15.61 4.41 -16.61
CA GLY A 142 16.65 3.57 -17.24
C GLY A 142 16.05 2.55 -18.21
N LYS A 143 16.88 2.08 -19.16
CA LYS A 143 16.46 1.13 -20.22
C LYS A 143 15.75 -0.13 -19.70
N ALA A 144 16.13 -0.63 -18.54
CA ALA A 144 15.53 -1.82 -17.92
C ALA A 144 14.07 -1.58 -17.45
N MET A 145 13.76 -0.33 -17.09
CA MET A 145 12.43 0.08 -16.62
C MET A 145 11.60 0.75 -17.75
N ALA A 146 12.19 0.92 -18.93
CA ALA A 146 11.50 1.53 -20.06
C ALA A 146 10.37 0.62 -20.53
N HIS A 147 9.17 1.18 -20.65
CA HIS A 147 8.01 0.46 -21.15
C HIS A 147 8.22 0.01 -22.59
N PHE A 148 8.06 -1.29 -22.85
CA PHE A 148 8.02 -1.83 -24.20
C PHE A 148 6.58 -1.88 -24.70
N SER A 149 6.28 -1.09 -25.73
CA SER A 149 5.02 -1.17 -26.45
C SER A 149 5.14 -2.12 -27.65
N PRO A 150 4.25 -3.12 -27.79
CA PRO A 150 4.20 -3.98 -28.96
C PRO A 150 4.02 -3.17 -30.25
N LYS A 151 4.81 -3.50 -31.27
CA LYS A 151 4.81 -2.82 -32.58
C LYS A 151 3.89 -3.47 -33.62
N ILE A 152 3.37 -4.65 -33.30
CA ILE A 152 2.54 -5.47 -34.21
C ILE A 152 1.20 -5.70 -33.51
N THR A 153 0.12 -5.53 -34.27
CA THR A 153 -1.23 -5.75 -33.77
C THR A 153 -1.50 -7.25 -33.58
N ALA A 154 -2.19 -7.59 -32.49
CA ALA A 154 -2.73 -8.94 -32.29
C ALA A 154 -4.04 -9.16 -33.08
N ILE A 155 -4.65 -8.09 -33.61
CA ILE A 155 -5.88 -8.18 -34.41
C ILE A 155 -5.53 -8.81 -35.76
N GLN A 156 -6.15 -9.95 -36.04
CA GLN A 156 -6.02 -10.67 -37.30
C GLN A 156 -7.33 -10.61 -38.10
N GLN A 157 -7.23 -10.78 -39.41
CA GLN A 157 -8.40 -10.86 -40.27
C GLN A 157 -9.21 -12.12 -39.93
N SER A 158 -10.51 -11.95 -39.75
CA SER A 158 -11.44 -13.07 -39.55
C SER A 158 -11.76 -13.75 -40.88
N SER A 159 -12.33 -14.96 -40.83
CA SER A 159 -12.71 -15.72 -42.03
C SER A 159 -13.75 -15.01 -42.91
N ILE A 160 -14.49 -14.03 -42.36
CA ILE A 160 -15.49 -13.24 -43.09
C ILE A 160 -14.93 -11.92 -43.65
N TYR A 161 -13.63 -11.65 -43.47
CA TYR A 161 -13.00 -10.44 -43.97
C TYR A 161 -13.12 -10.38 -45.51
N GLY A 162 -13.76 -9.32 -46.01
CA GLY A 162 -14.06 -9.14 -47.44
C GLY A 162 -15.48 -9.53 -47.86
N TYR A 163 -16.23 -10.27 -47.04
CA TYR A 163 -17.68 -10.48 -47.27
C TYR A 163 -18.53 -9.31 -46.80
N VAL A 164 -18.04 -8.62 -45.76
CA VAL A 164 -18.58 -7.34 -45.30
C VAL A 164 -17.45 -6.32 -45.42
N GLU A 165 -17.74 -5.16 -46.01
CA GLU A 165 -16.78 -4.09 -46.16
C GLU A 165 -16.38 -3.55 -44.78
N PRO A 166 -15.07 -3.59 -44.42
CA PRO A 166 -14.63 -3.13 -43.11
C PRO A 166 -14.63 -1.59 -43.04
N THR A 167 -15.27 -1.03 -42.01
CA THR A 167 -15.30 0.43 -41.77
C THR A 167 -14.14 0.93 -40.90
N THR A 168 -13.39 0.01 -40.28
CA THR A 168 -12.29 0.33 -39.37
C THR A 168 -11.11 -0.62 -39.59
N ALA A 169 -9.90 -0.16 -39.28
CA ALA A 169 -8.68 -0.96 -39.33
C ALA A 169 -7.92 -0.87 -38.00
N PRO A 170 -7.01 -1.83 -37.69
CA PRO A 170 -6.14 -1.73 -36.53
C PRO A 170 -5.32 -0.43 -36.54
N ALA A 171 -5.19 0.19 -35.37
CA ALA A 171 -4.41 1.41 -35.22
C ALA A 171 -2.91 1.17 -35.56
N PRO A 172 -2.22 2.15 -36.14
CA PRO A 172 -0.76 2.10 -36.27
C PRO A 172 -0.08 2.00 -34.90
N LEU A 173 0.83 1.03 -34.74
CA LEU A 173 1.55 0.79 -33.48
C LEU A 173 3.06 1.07 -33.58
N ASP A 174 3.60 1.21 -34.79
CA ASP A 174 5.00 1.56 -35.02
C ASP A 174 5.09 2.93 -35.71
N PRO A 175 6.03 3.81 -35.32
CA PRO A 175 6.27 5.07 -36.02
C PRO A 175 6.62 4.93 -37.51
N LYS A 176 7.06 3.75 -37.94
CA LYS A 176 7.38 3.41 -39.33
C LYS A 176 6.17 2.92 -40.13
N ASP A 177 4.98 2.86 -39.52
CA ASP A 177 3.76 2.47 -40.24
C ASP A 177 3.50 3.47 -41.38
N PRO A 178 3.38 3.01 -42.64
CA PRO A 178 3.25 3.90 -43.81
C PRO A 178 1.95 4.69 -43.83
N ARG A 179 0.97 4.33 -42.99
CA ARG A 179 -0.30 5.06 -42.85
C ARG A 179 -0.14 6.33 -42.03
N LEU A 180 0.97 6.49 -41.31
CA LEU A 180 1.24 7.65 -40.48
C LEU A 180 1.92 8.77 -41.28
N PRO A 181 1.67 10.04 -40.92
CA PRO A 181 2.48 11.14 -41.42
C PRO A 181 3.97 10.95 -41.09
N PRO A 182 4.89 11.52 -41.90
CA PRO A 182 6.32 11.44 -41.62
C PRO A 182 6.66 11.89 -40.19
N ASN A 183 7.51 11.15 -39.51
CA ASN A 183 7.96 11.41 -38.13
C ASN A 183 6.83 11.46 -37.06
N SER A 184 5.66 10.88 -37.34
CA SER A 184 4.54 10.86 -36.38
C SER A 184 4.49 9.56 -35.58
N SER A 185 5.16 9.51 -34.41
CA SER A 185 5.01 8.38 -33.49
C SER A 185 3.62 8.41 -32.81
N PRO A 186 2.82 7.31 -32.87
CA PRO A 186 1.49 7.28 -32.25
C PRO A 186 1.53 7.49 -30.73
N LEU A 187 2.52 6.88 -30.05
CA LEU A 187 2.72 7.05 -28.61
C LEU A 187 3.05 8.51 -28.28
N PHE A 188 3.92 9.13 -29.06
CA PHE A 188 4.34 10.52 -28.87
C PHE A 188 3.15 11.48 -28.98
N LYS A 189 2.42 11.40 -30.09
CA LYS A 189 1.23 12.23 -30.33
C LYS A 189 0.11 11.98 -29.30
N GLY A 190 -0.03 10.74 -28.84
CA GLY A 190 -0.94 10.37 -27.76
C GLY A 190 -0.59 11.07 -26.44
N CYS A 191 0.70 11.06 -26.08
CA CYS A 191 1.20 11.73 -24.87
C CYS A 191 1.09 13.26 -24.97
N GLU A 192 1.46 13.87 -26.09
CA GLU A 192 1.37 15.32 -26.32
C GLU A 192 -0.06 15.87 -26.12
N LYS A 193 -1.08 15.08 -26.50
CA LYS A 193 -2.48 15.48 -26.30
C LYS A 193 -2.80 15.78 -24.84
N HIS A 194 -2.15 15.10 -23.89
CA HIS A 194 -2.35 15.36 -22.47
C HIS A 194 -1.75 16.71 -22.00
N GLY A 195 -0.83 17.27 -22.78
CA GLY A 195 -0.30 18.62 -22.58
C GLY A 195 -1.19 19.74 -23.10
N ILE A 196 -2.31 19.43 -23.75
CA ILE A 196 -3.26 20.43 -24.26
C ILE A 196 -4.18 20.86 -23.10
N VAL A 197 -3.90 22.04 -22.57
CA VAL A 197 -4.68 22.62 -21.46
C VAL A 197 -6.07 23.03 -21.96
N THR A 198 -7.10 22.61 -21.22
CA THR A 198 -8.48 23.02 -21.50
C THR A 198 -8.82 24.30 -20.71
N LYS A 199 -9.83 25.05 -21.17
CA LYS A 199 -10.31 26.21 -20.42
C LYS A 199 -10.93 25.73 -19.11
N ASN A 200 -10.43 26.26 -17.99
CA ASN A 200 -11.02 26.00 -16.68
C ASN A 200 -12.47 26.48 -16.64
N PHE A 201 -13.34 25.70 -16.01
CA PHE A 201 -14.68 26.13 -15.67
C PHE A 201 -14.63 27.19 -14.58
N HIS A 202 -15.58 28.13 -14.58
CA HIS A 202 -15.69 29.14 -13.52
C HIS A 202 -15.88 28.45 -12.16
N PRO A 203 -15.14 28.82 -11.10
CA PRO A 203 -15.16 28.10 -9.80
C PRO A 203 -16.56 27.93 -9.22
N LEU A 204 -17.40 28.97 -9.31
CA LEU A 204 -18.79 28.92 -8.85
C LEU A 204 -19.65 27.90 -9.61
N VAL A 205 -19.39 27.69 -10.90
CA VAL A 205 -20.12 26.70 -11.72
C VAL A 205 -19.70 25.29 -11.33
N LEU A 206 -18.40 25.07 -11.10
CA LEU A 206 -17.87 23.79 -10.62
C LEU A 206 -18.50 23.42 -9.28
N GLU A 207 -18.51 24.36 -8.33
CA GLU A 207 -19.04 24.12 -6.99
C GLU A 207 -20.54 23.78 -7.01
N ARG A 208 -21.33 24.57 -7.74
CA ARG A 208 -22.77 24.30 -7.91
C ARG A 208 -23.03 22.95 -8.57
N THR A 209 -22.23 22.60 -9.58
CA THR A 209 -22.37 21.33 -10.30
C THR A 209 -21.99 20.15 -9.41
N ARG A 210 -20.92 20.29 -8.62
CA ARG A 210 -20.49 19.30 -7.63
C ARG A 210 -21.58 19.03 -6.61
N GLU A 211 -22.16 20.08 -6.02
CA GLU A 211 -23.24 19.93 -5.05
C GLU A 211 -24.49 19.30 -5.68
N ARG A 212 -24.86 19.73 -6.89
CA ARG A 212 -25.99 19.11 -7.61
C ARG A 212 -25.75 17.63 -7.90
N LEU A 213 -24.55 17.25 -8.33
CA LEU A 213 -24.19 15.85 -8.58
C LEU A 213 -24.22 15.05 -7.28
N ARG A 214 -23.67 15.60 -6.19
CA ARG A 214 -23.69 14.99 -4.86
C ARG A 214 -25.11 14.71 -4.38
N VAL A 215 -26.01 15.70 -4.47
CA VAL A 215 -27.44 15.52 -4.13
C VAL A 215 -28.09 14.47 -5.03
N HIS A 216 -27.81 14.51 -6.34
CA HIS A 216 -28.35 13.52 -7.26
C HIS A 216 -27.92 12.10 -6.88
N LEU A 217 -26.62 11.88 -6.63
CA LEU A 217 -26.08 10.60 -6.19
C LEU A 217 -26.72 10.16 -4.89
N PHE A 218 -26.84 11.02 -3.88
CA PHE A 218 -27.53 10.65 -2.63
C PHE A 218 -29.02 10.35 -2.80
N SER A 219 -29.69 11.01 -3.74
CA SER A 219 -31.11 10.75 -4.02
C SER A 219 -31.35 9.43 -4.77
N LYS A 220 -30.37 8.96 -5.55
CA LYS A 220 -30.51 7.78 -6.43
C LYS A 220 -29.81 6.54 -5.87
N CYS A 221 -28.70 6.69 -5.18
CA CYS A 221 -27.97 5.59 -4.58
C CYS A 221 -28.61 5.19 -3.25
N LYS A 222 -28.93 3.90 -3.10
CA LYS A 222 -29.46 3.38 -1.83
C LYS A 222 -28.40 3.52 -0.73
N PRO A 223 -28.71 4.14 0.42
CA PRO A 223 -27.76 4.27 1.51
C PRO A 223 -27.42 2.88 2.08
N LEU A 224 -26.14 2.58 2.19
CA LEU A 224 -25.65 1.37 2.86
C LEU A 224 -25.48 1.67 4.35
N ARG A 225 -26.08 0.84 5.22
CA ARG A 225 -26.00 1.00 6.69
C ARG A 225 -24.60 0.74 7.25
N SER A 226 -23.75 0.06 6.50
CA SER A 226 -22.34 -0.16 6.80
C SER A 226 -21.54 -0.06 5.49
N VAL A 227 -20.35 0.52 5.55
CA VAL A 227 -19.42 0.53 4.41
C VAL A 227 -18.96 -0.92 4.20
N PRO A 228 -19.41 -1.63 3.15
CA PRO A 228 -18.91 -2.97 2.89
C PRO A 228 -17.43 -2.82 2.54
N ARG A 229 -16.56 -3.57 3.22
CA ARG A 229 -15.17 -3.67 2.77
C ARG A 229 -15.20 -4.32 1.38
N LEU A 230 -14.53 -3.72 0.41
CA LEU A 230 -14.16 -4.41 -0.81
C LEU A 230 -13.30 -5.60 -0.39
N LYS A 231 -13.92 -6.79 -0.37
CA LYS A 231 -13.18 -8.04 -0.19
C LYS A 231 -12.65 -8.41 -1.55
N LEU A 232 -11.34 -8.53 -1.67
CA LEU A 232 -10.74 -9.33 -2.74
C LEU A 232 -11.18 -10.77 -2.45
N THR A 233 -12.17 -11.25 -3.19
CA THR A 233 -12.48 -12.67 -3.24
C THR A 233 -11.47 -13.32 -4.16
N GLU A 234 -10.87 -14.43 -3.71
CA GLU A 234 -10.11 -15.35 -4.56
C GLU A 234 -11.00 -15.98 -5.65
#